data_AF-A0A925DVE9-F1
#
_entry.id   AF-A0A925DVE9-F1
#
_cell.length_a   1.000
_cell.length_b   1.000
_cell.length_c   1.000
_cell.angle_alpha   90.00
_cell.angle_beta   90.00
_cell.angle_gamma   90.00
#
_symmetry.space_group_name_H-M   'P 1'
#
loop_
_entity.id
_entity.type
_entity.pdbx_description
1 polymer ?
#
loop_
_entity_poly.entity_id
_entity_poly.type
_entity_poly.pdbx_seq_one_letter_code
_entity_poly.pdbx_strand_id
1 'polypeptide(L)'
;MRSCLLFLFAIGNFCLFSQSFLPVCKNFSTEDYGDDAEFRCAVSDNKGTTYFGTNYGVLIYKGEKKTIGKNWGVMILPEPDVILSLYLDTTTNRLYAGTGHDFGYFQLSAYNEAEYFSLGKKLDSYKESFETWHIYKQNSSIVFHTIAALFVYDEKERLTVLKSPQGGIFHNVFPVENGLLINALDKGWFFYNGALQPVGVSDLQPDKCYSVLPLPEKNSYQFFFRNTGVFKLQFSENKFSNIKKVSSDAFDQWLSQSQLYGAGFSADREKIIFATLINGVAIAENSNLLEPASILCILV
;
A
#
# COMPACT_ATOMS: atom_id res chain seq x y z
N MET A 1 63.55 -29.12 -33.89
CA MET A 1 62.71 -27.93 -34.15
C MET A 1 61.25 -28.35 -34.08
N ARG A 2 60.60 -28.16 -32.92
CA ARG A 2 59.16 -28.40 -32.74
C ARG A 2 58.52 -27.04 -32.44
N SER A 3 57.82 -26.50 -33.42
CA SER A 3 57.14 -25.22 -33.34
C SER A 3 56.00 -25.31 -32.32
N CYS A 4 56.07 -24.45 -31.31
CA CYS A 4 55.06 -24.29 -30.28
C CYS A 4 54.01 -23.29 -30.81
N LEU A 5 52.84 -23.78 -31.21
CA LEU A 5 51.68 -22.91 -31.51
C LEU A 5 50.97 -22.60 -30.18
N LEU A 6 51.18 -21.40 -29.66
CA LEU A 6 50.39 -20.83 -28.57
C LEU A 6 49.10 -20.22 -29.16
N PHE A 7 47.98 -20.91 -28.96
CA PHE A 7 46.65 -20.43 -29.33
C PHE A 7 46.19 -19.43 -28.24
N LEU A 8 46.15 -18.15 -28.59
CA LEU A 8 45.70 -17.06 -27.72
C LEU A 8 44.16 -17.14 -27.60
N PHE A 9 43.65 -17.66 -26.48
CA PHE A 9 42.22 -17.63 -26.19
C PHE A 9 41.89 -16.23 -25.64
N ALA A 10 41.44 -15.34 -26.51
CA ALA A 10 40.90 -14.05 -26.11
C ALA A 10 39.59 -14.29 -25.35
N ILE A 11 39.62 -14.15 -24.03
CA ILE A 11 38.43 -14.10 -23.17
C ILE A 11 37.74 -12.77 -23.48
N GLY A 12 36.89 -12.78 -24.51
CA GLY A 12 35.91 -11.73 -24.71
C GLY A 12 34.96 -11.78 -23.51
N ASN A 13 35.02 -10.77 -22.66
CA ASN A 13 33.98 -10.50 -21.68
C ASN A 13 32.69 -10.17 -22.44
N PHE A 14 31.95 -11.20 -22.83
CA PHE A 14 30.55 -11.03 -23.19
C PHE A 14 29.85 -10.55 -21.92
N CYS A 15 29.53 -9.26 -21.88
CA CYS A 15 28.47 -8.76 -21.00
C CYS A 15 27.18 -9.41 -21.50
N LEU A 16 26.86 -10.57 -20.94
CA LEU A 16 25.53 -11.15 -21.04
C LEU A 16 24.62 -10.22 -20.25
N PHE A 17 23.95 -9.31 -20.94
CA PHE A 17 22.78 -8.65 -20.37
C PHE A 17 21.74 -9.75 -20.14
N SER A 18 21.50 -10.09 -18.87
CA SER A 18 20.31 -10.86 -18.51
C SER A 18 19.09 -10.13 -19.06
N GLN A 19 18.20 -10.83 -19.76
CA GLN A 19 16.90 -10.27 -20.09
C GLN A 19 16.20 -9.90 -18.78
N SER A 20 15.88 -8.61 -18.60
CA SER A 20 14.95 -8.20 -17.55
C SER A 20 13.66 -8.98 -17.74
N PHE A 21 13.40 -9.91 -16.82
CA PHE A 21 12.17 -10.70 -16.81
C PHE A 21 11.01 -9.73 -16.56
N LEU A 22 10.31 -9.36 -17.64
CA LEU A 22 9.06 -8.63 -17.52
C LEU A 22 8.01 -9.59 -16.94
N PRO A 23 7.22 -9.17 -15.95
CA PRO A 23 6.18 -10.02 -15.40
C PRO A 23 5.18 -10.40 -16.50
N VAL A 24 4.85 -11.69 -16.59
CA VAL A 24 3.77 -12.16 -17.46
C VAL A 24 2.45 -11.64 -16.87
N CYS A 25 1.83 -10.69 -17.56
CA CYS A 25 0.57 -10.10 -17.14
C CYS A 25 -0.59 -10.87 -17.78
N LYS A 26 -1.58 -11.25 -16.96
CA LYS A 26 -2.87 -11.78 -17.43
C LYS A 26 -3.93 -10.73 -17.14
N ASN A 27 -4.63 -10.31 -18.20
CA ASN A 27 -5.73 -9.37 -18.09
C ASN A 27 -7.05 -10.12 -17.92
N PHE A 28 -7.91 -9.58 -17.06
CA PHE A 28 -9.31 -10.00 -16.91
C PHE A 28 -10.19 -8.83 -17.32
N SER A 29 -11.13 -9.07 -18.23
CA SER A 29 -12.10 -8.09 -18.70
C SER A 29 -13.33 -8.06 -17.79
N THR A 30 -14.16 -7.02 -17.90
CA THR A 30 -15.45 -6.94 -17.20
C THR A 30 -16.39 -8.10 -17.56
N GLU A 31 -16.19 -8.75 -18.72
CA GLU A 31 -16.93 -9.97 -19.09
C GLU A 31 -16.55 -11.18 -18.22
N ASP A 32 -15.32 -11.22 -17.70
CA ASP A 32 -14.83 -12.35 -16.88
C ASP A 32 -15.44 -12.36 -15.48
N TYR A 33 -15.73 -11.18 -14.92
CA TYR A 33 -16.19 -11.03 -13.53
C TYR A 33 -17.54 -10.32 -13.36
N GLY A 34 -18.10 -9.72 -14.41
CA GLY A 34 -19.46 -9.18 -14.43
C GLY A 34 -19.70 -7.96 -13.54
N ASP A 35 -18.67 -7.16 -13.26
CA ASP A 35 -18.72 -5.95 -12.41
C ASP A 35 -17.99 -4.79 -13.13
N ASP A 36 -17.88 -3.64 -12.46
CA ASP A 36 -17.20 -2.44 -12.95
C ASP A 36 -15.67 -2.60 -13.10
N ALA A 37 -15.07 -1.81 -13.97
CA ALA A 37 -13.65 -1.87 -14.32
C ALA A 37 -12.70 -1.27 -13.26
N GLU A 38 -13.25 -0.64 -12.22
CA GLU A 38 -12.47 0.10 -11.23
C GLU A 38 -12.23 -0.70 -9.95
N PHE A 39 -10.98 -1.15 -9.78
CA PHE A 39 -10.49 -1.70 -8.52
C PHE A 39 -9.76 -0.64 -7.72
N ARG A 40 -10.16 -0.44 -6.46
CA ARG A 40 -9.58 0.59 -5.56
C ARG A 40 -8.56 0.02 -4.59
N CYS A 41 -8.75 -1.23 -4.17
CA CYS A 41 -7.88 -1.93 -3.24
C CYS A 41 -7.97 -3.44 -3.46
N ALA A 42 -6.98 -4.17 -2.96
CA ALA A 42 -6.98 -5.62 -2.99
C ALA A 42 -6.30 -6.21 -1.74
N VAL A 43 -6.77 -7.37 -1.29
CA VAL A 43 -6.12 -8.17 -0.25
C VAL A 43 -6.26 -9.66 -0.59
N SER A 44 -5.22 -10.45 -0.33
CA SER A 44 -5.24 -11.90 -0.59
C SER A 44 -5.10 -12.69 0.70
N ASP A 45 -5.77 -13.83 0.77
CA ASP A 45 -5.55 -14.85 1.80
C ASP A 45 -4.37 -15.76 1.43
N ASN A 46 -3.96 -16.63 2.36
CA ASN A 46 -2.89 -17.60 2.15
C ASN A 46 -3.30 -18.82 1.30
N LYS A 47 -4.56 -18.89 0.85
CA LYS A 47 -5.12 -19.96 0.01
C LYS A 47 -5.24 -19.53 -1.46
N GLY A 48 -4.83 -18.30 -1.79
CA GLY A 48 -4.90 -17.74 -3.14
C GLY A 48 -6.24 -17.11 -3.48
N THR A 49 -7.11 -16.89 -2.49
CA THR A 49 -8.30 -16.05 -2.67
C THR A 49 -7.89 -14.58 -2.61
N THR A 50 -8.29 -13.79 -3.59
CA THR A 50 -8.08 -12.34 -3.59
C THR A 50 -9.42 -11.62 -3.55
N TYR A 51 -9.52 -10.63 -2.69
CA TYR A 51 -10.66 -9.76 -2.52
C TYR A 51 -10.30 -8.40 -3.12
N PHE A 52 -11.16 -7.87 -3.99
CA PHE A 52 -10.98 -6.58 -4.63
C PHE A 52 -12.11 -5.65 -4.24
N GLY A 53 -11.79 -4.45 -3.79
CA GLY A 53 -12.78 -3.40 -3.57
C GLY A 53 -13.19 -2.74 -4.88
N THR A 54 -14.49 -2.67 -5.13
CA THR A 54 -15.09 -2.06 -6.33
C THR A 54 -16.06 -0.94 -5.94
N ASN A 55 -16.67 -0.30 -6.94
CA ASN A 55 -17.73 0.69 -6.75
C ASN A 55 -19.05 0.07 -6.23
N TYR A 56 -19.20 -1.26 -6.25
CA TYR A 56 -20.45 -1.96 -5.94
C TYR A 56 -20.30 -3.05 -4.86
N GLY A 57 -19.15 -3.13 -4.20
CA GLY A 57 -18.88 -4.09 -3.14
C GLY A 57 -17.50 -4.72 -3.26
N VAL A 58 -17.40 -5.99 -2.86
CA VAL A 58 -16.15 -6.74 -2.89
C VAL A 58 -16.26 -7.89 -3.88
N LEU A 59 -15.42 -7.84 -4.92
CA LEU A 59 -15.26 -8.92 -5.87
C LEU A 59 -14.25 -9.94 -5.32
N ILE A 60 -14.57 -11.23 -5.41
CA ILE A 60 -13.76 -12.32 -4.86
C ILE A 60 -13.24 -13.19 -5.99
N TYR A 61 -11.93 -13.26 -6.14
CA TYR A 61 -11.26 -14.19 -7.03
C TYR A 61 -10.75 -15.40 -6.23
N LYS A 62 -11.21 -16.61 -6.57
CA LYS A 62 -10.86 -17.87 -5.89
C LYS A 62 -9.71 -18.63 -6.57
N GLY A 63 -8.94 -17.97 -7.43
CA GLY A 63 -7.85 -18.57 -8.20
C GLY A 63 -8.33 -19.33 -9.44
N GLU A 64 -7.38 -19.89 -10.19
CA GLU A 64 -7.66 -20.73 -11.36
C GLU A 64 -8.07 -22.14 -10.93
N LYS A 65 -9.34 -22.35 -10.57
CA LYS A 65 -9.88 -23.71 -10.57
C LYS A 65 -10.18 -24.08 -12.03
N LYS A 66 -9.84 -25.31 -12.43
CA LYS A 66 -10.06 -25.89 -13.79
C LYS A 66 -11.52 -25.90 -14.26
N THR A 67 -12.44 -25.28 -13.53
CA THR A 67 -13.86 -25.18 -13.85
C THR A 67 -14.14 -23.74 -14.27
N ILE A 68 -14.28 -23.52 -15.57
CA ILE A 68 -14.65 -22.23 -16.16
C ILE A 68 -15.96 -21.75 -15.53
N GLY A 69 -16.01 -20.48 -15.09
CA GLY A 69 -17.21 -19.82 -14.56
C GLY A 69 -17.46 -19.90 -13.05
N LYS A 70 -16.60 -20.55 -12.24
CA LYS A 70 -16.74 -20.64 -10.76
C LYS A 70 -15.67 -19.89 -9.95
N ASN A 71 -14.84 -19.08 -10.61
CA ASN A 71 -13.67 -18.47 -9.99
C ASN A 71 -13.97 -17.11 -9.36
N TRP A 72 -15.10 -16.49 -9.70
CA TRP A 72 -15.51 -15.19 -9.20
C TRP A 72 -16.74 -15.31 -8.29
N GLY A 73 -16.80 -14.44 -7.28
CA GLY A 73 -17.96 -14.23 -6.40
C GLY A 73 -18.02 -12.77 -5.98
N VAL A 74 -19.11 -12.36 -5.33
CA VAL A 74 -19.31 -10.98 -4.89
C VAL A 74 -19.87 -10.94 -3.47
N MET A 75 -19.44 -9.96 -2.69
CA MET A 75 -20.08 -9.55 -1.44
C MET A 75 -20.55 -8.11 -1.61
N ILE A 76 -21.84 -7.88 -1.41
CA ILE A 76 -22.46 -6.58 -1.59
C ILE A 76 -22.68 -5.91 -0.24
N LEU A 77 -22.54 -4.59 -0.21
CA LEU A 77 -22.98 -3.81 0.94
C LEU A 77 -24.51 -3.76 0.99
N PRO A 78 -25.12 -3.59 2.18
CA PRO A 78 -26.57 -3.39 2.30
C PRO A 78 -27.06 -2.14 1.57
N GLU A 79 -26.23 -1.09 1.57
CA GLU A 79 -26.43 0.15 0.81
C GLU A 79 -25.25 0.29 -0.17
N PRO A 80 -25.47 0.57 -1.47
CA PRO A 80 -24.39 0.72 -2.43
C PRO A 80 -23.40 1.83 -2.04
N ASP A 81 -22.12 1.50 -2.01
CA ASP A 81 -21.02 2.44 -1.74
C ASP A 81 -19.70 1.86 -2.29
N VAL A 82 -18.74 2.74 -2.55
CA VAL A 82 -17.41 2.35 -3.04
C VAL A 82 -16.59 1.72 -1.93
N ILE A 83 -15.90 0.61 -2.20
CA ILE A 83 -14.91 0.02 -1.28
C ILE A 83 -13.54 0.63 -1.56
N LEU A 84 -13.04 1.48 -0.65
CA LEU A 84 -11.76 2.18 -0.78
C LEU A 84 -10.59 1.42 -0.17
N SER A 85 -10.85 0.65 0.88
CA SER A 85 -9.81 -0.11 1.58
C SER A 85 -10.33 -1.42 2.14
N LEU A 86 -9.44 -2.41 2.23
CA LEU A 86 -9.72 -3.75 2.75
C LEU A 86 -8.61 -4.20 3.70
N TYR A 87 -8.98 -4.87 4.78
CA TYR A 87 -8.05 -5.58 5.65
C TYR A 87 -8.63 -6.95 6.04
N LEU A 88 -7.91 -8.02 5.72
CA LEU A 88 -8.32 -9.38 6.05
C LEU A 88 -7.70 -9.82 7.38
N ASP A 89 -8.54 -10.01 8.40
CA ASP A 89 -8.13 -10.64 9.65
C ASP A 89 -8.52 -12.13 9.64
N THR A 90 -7.54 -12.98 9.34
CA THR A 90 -7.73 -14.44 9.30
C THR A 90 -7.94 -15.04 10.68
N THR A 91 -7.58 -14.35 11.77
CA THR A 91 -7.76 -14.85 13.14
C THR A 91 -9.21 -14.75 13.61
N THR A 92 -9.91 -13.70 13.17
CA THR A 92 -11.34 -13.46 13.48
C THR A 92 -12.27 -13.81 12.31
N ASN A 93 -11.69 -14.21 11.18
CA ASN A 93 -12.40 -14.47 9.92
C ASN A 93 -13.27 -13.28 9.47
N ARG A 94 -12.73 -12.06 9.61
CA ARG A 94 -13.39 -10.81 9.25
C ARG A 94 -12.63 -10.14 8.12
N LEU A 95 -13.36 -9.70 7.10
CA LEU A 95 -12.83 -8.79 6.08
C LEU A 95 -13.33 -7.39 6.42
N TYR A 96 -12.44 -6.59 7.01
CA TYR A 96 -12.72 -5.19 7.28
C TYR A 96 -12.73 -4.41 5.98
N ALA A 97 -13.69 -3.50 5.86
CA ALA A 97 -13.90 -2.71 4.65
C ALA A 97 -14.19 -1.25 5.02
N GLY A 98 -13.48 -0.36 4.34
CA GLY A 98 -13.64 1.08 4.42
C GLY A 98 -14.29 1.57 3.14
N THR A 99 -15.32 2.39 3.28
CA THR A 99 -16.14 2.83 2.15
C THR A 99 -16.08 4.35 2.00
N GLY A 100 -16.84 4.92 1.07
CA GLY A 100 -16.97 6.39 0.94
C GLY A 100 -17.72 7.03 2.12
N HIS A 101 -18.68 6.30 2.69
CA HIS A 101 -19.66 6.84 3.65
C HIS A 101 -19.84 5.98 4.91
N ASP A 102 -19.08 4.89 5.05
CA ASP A 102 -19.12 3.98 6.20
C ASP A 102 -17.76 3.27 6.37
N PHE A 103 -17.63 2.53 7.47
CA PHE A 103 -16.60 1.51 7.61
C PHE A 103 -17.10 0.43 8.56
N GLY A 104 -16.60 -0.78 8.36
CA GLY A 104 -17.11 -1.96 9.06
C GLY A 104 -16.38 -3.22 8.66
N TYR A 105 -17.08 -4.34 8.72
CA TYR A 105 -16.54 -5.61 8.26
C TYR A 105 -17.60 -6.55 7.73
N PHE A 106 -17.20 -7.37 6.77
CA PHE A 106 -17.89 -8.60 6.42
C PHE A 106 -17.46 -9.71 7.37
N GLN A 107 -18.42 -10.37 8.01
CA GLN A 107 -18.16 -11.61 8.71
C GLN A 107 -18.10 -12.74 7.67
N LEU A 108 -16.92 -13.31 7.45
CA LEU A 108 -16.76 -14.37 6.46
C LEU A 108 -17.33 -15.66 7.04
N SER A 109 -18.17 -16.35 6.27
CA SER A 109 -18.72 -17.67 6.60
C SER A 109 -18.30 -18.70 5.55
N ALA A 110 -18.31 -19.98 5.93
CA ALA A 110 -17.95 -21.07 5.00
C ALA A 110 -18.96 -21.24 3.84
N TYR A 111 -20.13 -20.59 3.91
CA TYR A 111 -21.25 -20.78 2.99
C TYR A 111 -21.44 -19.62 2.00
N ASN A 112 -20.46 -18.72 1.87
CA ASN A 112 -20.52 -17.49 1.03
C ASN A 112 -21.66 -16.50 1.37
N GLU A 113 -22.40 -16.70 2.46
CA GLU A 113 -23.28 -15.68 3.02
C GLU A 113 -22.40 -14.76 3.88
N ALA A 114 -22.03 -13.60 3.35
CA ALA A 114 -21.26 -12.60 4.07
C ALA A 114 -22.20 -11.47 4.48
N GLU A 115 -22.39 -11.30 5.79
CA GLU A 115 -23.14 -10.18 6.36
C GLU A 115 -22.18 -9.03 6.66
N TYR A 116 -22.57 -7.81 6.28
CA TYR A 116 -21.82 -6.59 6.58
C TYR A 116 -22.29 -5.95 7.88
N PHE A 117 -21.36 -5.71 8.78
CA PHE A 117 -21.58 -5.03 10.05
C PHE A 117 -20.98 -3.62 10.00
N SER A 118 -21.85 -2.62 9.93
CA SER A 118 -21.47 -1.21 9.99
C SER A 118 -20.99 -0.82 11.39
N LEU A 119 -19.81 -0.20 11.46
CA LEU A 119 -19.28 0.39 12.69
C LEU A 119 -19.47 1.90 12.70
N GLY A 120 -19.44 2.56 11.53
CA GLY A 120 -19.68 4.00 11.40
C GLY A 120 -21.05 4.42 11.92
N LYS A 121 -22.11 3.61 11.68
CA LYS A 121 -23.47 3.87 12.19
C LYS A 121 -23.60 3.87 13.71
N LYS A 122 -22.61 3.35 14.45
CA LYS A 122 -22.58 3.40 15.94
C LYS A 122 -22.11 4.76 16.48
N LEU A 123 -21.64 5.66 15.61
CA LEU A 123 -21.15 6.99 15.99
C LEU A 123 -22.27 8.02 15.89
N ASP A 124 -23.07 8.17 16.95
CA ASP A 124 -24.22 9.10 16.98
C ASP A 124 -23.85 10.57 16.65
N SER A 125 -22.58 10.97 16.84
CA SER A 125 -22.14 12.36 16.76
C SER A 125 -21.10 12.67 15.68
N TYR A 126 -20.62 11.68 14.91
CA TYR A 126 -19.60 11.93 13.88
C TYR A 126 -20.26 12.02 12.50
N LYS A 127 -20.30 13.24 11.93
CA LYS A 127 -21.00 13.55 10.67
C LYS A 127 -20.07 13.91 9.51
N GLU A 128 -18.77 13.77 9.67
CA GLU A 128 -17.83 14.06 8.59
C GLU A 128 -17.76 12.87 7.61
N SER A 129 -17.29 13.14 6.40
CA SER A 129 -17.10 12.09 5.37
C SER A 129 -16.26 10.94 5.92
N PHE A 130 -16.70 9.71 5.64
CA PHE A 130 -16.06 8.48 6.07
C PHE A 130 -15.22 7.86 4.97
N GLU A 131 -14.74 8.63 3.97
CA GLU A 131 -13.79 8.11 2.98
C GLU A 131 -12.61 7.47 3.71
N THR A 132 -12.67 6.14 3.81
CA THR A 132 -11.80 5.35 4.67
C THR A 132 -10.72 4.76 3.80
N TRP A 133 -9.61 5.48 3.74
CA TRP A 133 -8.53 5.27 2.79
C TRP A 133 -7.64 4.10 3.14
N HIS A 134 -7.45 3.82 4.44
CA HIS A 134 -6.59 2.73 4.90
C HIS A 134 -7.16 2.03 6.13
N ILE A 135 -6.86 0.74 6.26
CA ILE A 135 -7.20 -0.07 7.43
C ILE A 135 -5.96 -0.85 7.86
N TYR A 136 -5.60 -0.72 9.13
CA TYR A 136 -4.47 -1.42 9.71
C TYR A 136 -4.85 -2.13 11.00
N LYS A 137 -4.25 -3.29 11.25
CA LYS A 137 -4.25 -3.90 12.59
C LYS A 137 -3.08 -3.36 13.38
N GLN A 138 -3.36 -2.84 14.56
CA GLN A 138 -2.37 -2.37 15.52
C GLN A 138 -2.64 -3.06 16.86
N ASN A 139 -1.72 -3.93 17.28
CA ASN A 139 -1.94 -4.84 18.41
C ASN A 139 -3.24 -5.66 18.22
N SER A 140 -4.18 -5.59 19.17
CA SER A 140 -5.49 -6.23 19.08
C SER A 140 -6.59 -5.34 18.48
N SER A 141 -6.26 -4.11 18.08
CA SER A 141 -7.23 -3.17 17.52
C SER A 141 -7.14 -3.05 16.00
N ILE A 142 -8.28 -2.78 15.37
CA ILE A 142 -8.35 -2.35 13.97
C ILE A 142 -8.46 -0.83 13.93
N VAL A 143 -7.63 -0.21 13.10
CA VAL A 143 -7.59 1.24 12.92
C VAL A 143 -8.05 1.55 11.51
N PHE A 144 -9.16 2.26 11.40
CA PHE A 144 -9.65 2.84 10.16
C PHE A 144 -9.16 4.27 10.06
N HIS A 145 -8.62 4.65 8.91
CA HIS A 145 -8.08 5.98 8.67
C HIS A 145 -8.93 6.73 7.66
N THR A 146 -9.36 7.92 8.06
CA THR A 146 -9.90 8.96 7.16
C THR A 146 -9.00 10.19 7.21
N ILE A 147 -9.21 11.14 6.30
CA ILE A 147 -8.45 12.39 6.30
C ILE A 147 -8.62 13.21 7.59
N ALA A 148 -9.71 13.00 8.33
CA ALA A 148 -10.05 13.80 9.50
C ALA A 148 -9.77 13.09 10.84
N ALA A 149 -9.73 11.76 10.87
CA ALA A 149 -9.57 11.01 12.11
C ALA A 149 -9.01 9.59 11.90
N LEU A 150 -8.49 9.02 12.98
CA LEU A 150 -8.35 7.58 13.14
C LEU A 150 -9.52 7.05 13.97
N PHE A 151 -10.17 5.99 13.51
CA PHE A 151 -11.18 5.25 14.25
C PHE A 151 -10.58 3.94 14.73
N VAL A 152 -10.46 3.78 16.04
CA VAL A 152 -9.84 2.61 16.67
C VAL A 152 -10.93 1.71 17.22
N TYR A 153 -11.08 0.55 16.60
CA TYR A 153 -12.00 -0.51 17.01
C TYR A 153 -11.25 -1.59 17.78
N ASP A 154 -11.57 -1.76 19.06
CA ASP A 154 -10.86 -2.70 19.93
C ASP A 154 -11.53 -4.08 20.03
N GLU A 155 -10.83 -5.01 20.67
CA GLU A 155 -11.28 -6.39 20.92
C GLU A 155 -12.57 -6.51 21.75
N LYS A 156 -12.95 -5.44 22.46
CA LYS A 156 -14.20 -5.34 23.24
C LYS A 156 -15.32 -4.66 22.44
N GLU A 157 -15.11 -4.53 21.14
CA GLU A 157 -16.03 -3.91 20.18
C GLU A 157 -16.34 -2.43 20.48
N ARG A 158 -15.40 -1.74 21.14
CA ARG A 158 -15.51 -0.30 21.42
C ARG A 158 -14.83 0.48 20.31
N LEU A 159 -15.44 1.60 19.96
CA LEU A 159 -14.95 2.49 18.91
C LEU A 159 -14.48 3.81 19.54
N THR A 160 -13.21 4.15 19.34
CA THR A 160 -12.60 5.40 19.81
C THR A 160 -12.22 6.27 18.61
N VAL A 161 -12.54 7.56 18.66
CA VAL A 161 -12.22 8.51 17.59
C VAL A 161 -11.05 9.39 18.01
N LEU A 162 -9.97 9.36 17.23
CA LEU A 162 -8.79 10.20 17.40
C LEU A 162 -8.75 11.21 16.25
N LYS A 163 -9.31 12.41 16.50
CA LYS A 163 -9.36 13.47 15.49
C LYS A 163 -7.97 14.03 15.20
N SER A 164 -7.81 14.50 13.97
CA SER A 164 -6.65 15.28 13.58
C SER A 164 -6.53 16.56 14.42
N PRO A 165 -5.37 16.81 15.05
CA PRO A 165 -5.18 17.98 15.90
C PRO A 165 -5.43 19.28 15.16
N GLN A 166 -6.15 20.20 15.82
CA GLN A 166 -6.44 21.55 15.29
C GLN A 166 -7.15 21.54 13.91
N GLY A 167 -7.87 20.46 13.57
CA GLY A 167 -8.56 20.34 12.28
C GLY A 167 -7.63 20.15 11.09
N GLY A 168 -6.40 19.65 11.29
CA GLY A 168 -5.48 19.31 10.21
C GLY A 168 -5.95 18.10 9.39
N ILE A 169 -5.15 17.70 8.39
CA ILE A 169 -5.46 16.57 7.51
C ILE A 169 -4.48 15.43 7.76
N PHE A 170 -4.98 14.27 8.20
CA PHE A 170 -4.21 13.02 8.17
C PHE A 170 -4.15 12.51 6.72
N HIS A 171 -3.17 12.97 5.95
CA HIS A 171 -3.07 12.66 4.53
C HIS A 171 -2.86 11.17 4.26
N ASN A 172 -1.94 10.52 4.97
CA ASN A 172 -1.71 9.08 4.86
C ASN A 172 -1.18 8.50 6.18
N VAL A 173 -1.35 7.20 6.34
CA VAL A 173 -0.93 6.43 7.51
C VAL A 173 -0.08 5.26 7.05
N PHE A 174 0.99 4.96 7.78
CA PHE A 174 1.94 3.92 7.40
C PHE A 174 2.27 3.01 8.58
N PRO A 175 2.21 1.68 8.41
CA PRO A 175 2.66 0.76 9.44
C PRO A 175 4.19 0.83 9.59
N VAL A 176 4.64 0.95 10.83
CA VAL A 176 6.04 0.87 11.26
C VAL A 176 6.12 -0.11 12.44
N GLU A 177 7.32 -0.54 12.84
CA GLU A 177 7.55 -1.71 13.72
C GLU A 177 6.54 -1.86 14.88
N ASN A 178 6.27 -0.78 15.62
CA ASN A 178 5.39 -0.82 16.81
C ASN A 178 4.20 0.15 16.74
N GLY A 179 3.78 0.57 15.55
CA GLY A 179 2.71 1.56 15.44
C GLY A 179 2.41 2.02 14.03
N LEU A 180 1.64 3.09 13.98
CA LEU A 180 1.26 3.76 12.75
C LEU A 180 1.90 5.13 12.74
N LEU A 181 2.65 5.44 11.69
CA LEU A 181 3.18 6.76 11.42
C LEU A 181 2.18 7.51 10.54
N ILE A 182 1.75 8.69 10.96
CA ILE A 182 0.72 9.48 10.30
C ILE A 182 1.36 10.75 9.75
N ASN A 183 1.23 10.94 8.45
CA ASN A 183 1.59 12.18 7.79
C ASN A 183 0.42 13.14 7.86
N ALA A 184 0.53 14.21 8.64
CA ALA A 184 -0.52 15.19 8.81
C ALA A 184 -0.27 16.49 8.01
N LEU A 185 0.53 16.42 6.94
CA LEU A 185 0.90 17.56 6.08
C LEU A 185 1.32 18.79 6.89
N ASP A 186 0.52 19.85 6.87
CA ASP A 186 0.82 21.13 7.52
C ASP A 186 0.91 21.03 9.06
N LYS A 187 0.47 19.92 9.66
CA LYS A 187 0.58 19.65 11.11
C LYS A 187 1.78 18.80 11.50
N GLY A 188 2.64 18.41 10.56
CA GLY A 188 3.79 17.57 10.86
C GLY A 188 3.46 16.09 10.81
N TRP A 189 4.26 15.30 11.54
CA TRP A 189 4.11 13.86 11.65
C TRP A 189 3.58 13.49 13.03
N PHE A 190 2.75 12.45 13.07
CA PHE A 190 2.26 11.85 14.31
C PHE A 190 2.59 10.37 14.33
N PHE A 191 2.61 9.80 15.54
CA PHE A 191 2.79 8.39 15.76
C PHE A 191 1.65 7.89 16.66
N TYR A 192 1.08 6.74 16.28
CA TYR A 192 0.05 6.06 17.04
C TYR A 192 0.53 4.66 17.42
N ASN A 193 0.60 4.40 18.73
CA ASN A 193 0.93 3.09 19.30
C ASN A 193 -0.02 2.72 20.46
N GLY A 194 -1.27 3.19 20.39
CA GLY A 194 -2.26 3.16 21.48
C GLY A 194 -2.58 4.56 22.02
N ALA A 195 -1.68 5.52 21.82
CA ALA A 195 -1.95 6.95 21.98
C ALA A 195 -1.41 7.71 20.76
N LEU A 196 -2.12 8.75 20.34
CA LEU A 196 -1.67 9.63 19.27
C LEU A 196 -0.70 10.67 19.84
N GLN A 197 0.50 10.74 19.29
CA GLN A 197 1.58 11.62 19.76
C GLN A 197 2.22 12.35 18.58
N PRO A 198 2.56 13.65 18.70
CA PRO A 198 3.34 14.32 17.68
C PRO A 198 4.76 13.72 17.64
N VAL A 199 5.29 13.50 16.44
CA VAL A 199 6.70 13.15 16.24
C VAL A 199 7.54 14.38 16.54
N GLY A 200 8.70 14.20 17.17
CA GLY A 200 9.59 15.31 17.52
C GLY A 200 9.99 16.16 16.30
N VAL A 201 10.42 17.40 16.56
CA VAL A 201 10.89 18.33 15.50
C VAL A 201 11.92 17.64 14.61
N SER A 202 11.70 17.72 13.30
CA SER A 202 12.52 17.05 12.29
C SER A 202 12.74 17.94 11.08
N ASP A 203 13.89 17.77 10.44
CA ASP A 203 14.18 18.36 9.13
C ASP A 203 13.36 17.71 8.00
N LEU A 204 12.74 16.54 8.25
CA LEU A 204 11.84 15.89 7.30
C LEU A 204 10.51 16.65 7.24
N GLN A 205 10.46 17.66 6.38
CA GLN A 205 9.24 18.40 6.12
C GLN A 205 8.18 17.47 5.50
N PRO A 206 6.93 17.52 6.00
CA PRO A 206 5.83 16.80 5.38
C PRO A 206 5.59 17.26 3.94
N ASP A 207 5.55 16.31 3.03
CA ASP A 207 5.03 16.42 1.67
C ASP A 207 4.01 15.30 1.48
N LYS A 208 3.35 15.20 0.31
CA LYS A 208 2.49 14.07 -0.05
C LYS A 208 3.30 12.77 -0.12
N CYS A 209 3.47 12.13 1.03
CA CYS A 209 4.03 10.80 1.17
C CYS A 209 2.97 9.77 0.78
N TYR A 210 3.31 8.86 -0.10
CA TYR A 210 2.40 7.79 -0.56
C TYR A 210 2.86 6.40 -0.13
N SER A 211 4.11 6.24 0.30
CA SER A 211 4.59 4.95 0.81
C SER A 211 5.75 5.13 1.78
N VAL A 212 5.77 4.28 2.80
CA VAL A 212 6.88 4.08 3.73
C VAL A 212 7.14 2.59 3.80
N LEU A 213 8.30 2.16 3.32
CA LEU A 213 8.65 0.74 3.22
C LEU A 213 9.77 0.40 4.20
N PRO A 214 9.66 -0.71 4.96
CA PRO A 214 10.70 -1.12 5.90
C PRO A 214 11.95 -1.59 5.15
N LEU A 215 13.11 -1.14 5.59
CA LEU A 215 14.42 -1.60 5.15
C LEU A 215 14.91 -2.77 6.02
N PRO A 216 15.95 -3.52 5.59
CA PRO A 216 16.45 -4.65 6.36
C PRO A 216 17.02 -4.26 7.73
N GLU A 217 17.56 -3.05 7.87
CA GLU A 217 18.04 -2.59 9.18
C GLU A 217 16.86 -2.25 10.10
N LYS A 218 17.01 -2.55 11.40
CA LYS A 218 15.99 -2.25 12.40
C LYS A 218 15.66 -0.75 12.40
N ASN A 219 14.37 -0.42 12.53
CA ASN A 219 13.86 0.95 12.54
C ASN A 219 14.24 1.78 11.29
N SER A 220 14.69 1.15 10.22
CA SER A 220 15.12 1.82 8.98
C SER A 220 14.01 1.72 7.94
N TYR A 221 13.75 2.81 7.24
CA TYR A 221 12.62 2.93 6.33
C TYR A 221 13.00 3.75 5.11
N GLN A 222 12.33 3.47 4.00
CA GLN A 222 12.39 4.27 2.77
C GLN A 222 11.04 4.95 2.53
N PHE A 223 11.05 6.28 2.50
CA PHE A 223 9.89 7.15 2.33
C PHE A 223 9.82 7.62 0.89
N PHE A 224 8.63 7.57 0.30
CA PHE A 224 8.39 7.95 -1.07
C PHE A 224 7.40 9.12 -1.11
N PHE A 225 7.94 10.32 -1.35
CA PHE A 225 7.18 11.53 -1.49
C PHE A 225 6.96 11.86 -2.96
N ARG A 226 5.78 12.39 -3.28
CA ARG A 226 5.42 12.73 -4.65
C ARG A 226 6.25 13.88 -5.21
N ASN A 227 6.53 14.92 -4.41
CA ASN A 227 7.12 16.16 -4.91
C ASN A 227 8.57 16.34 -4.47
N THR A 228 8.94 15.86 -3.29
CA THR A 228 10.28 16.09 -2.71
C THR A 228 11.25 14.92 -2.87
N GLY A 229 10.78 13.78 -3.38
CA GLY A 229 11.62 12.64 -3.70
C GLY A 229 11.57 11.48 -2.71
N VAL A 230 12.64 10.69 -2.70
CA VAL A 230 12.75 9.44 -1.93
C VAL A 230 13.83 9.59 -0.88
N PHE A 231 13.52 9.21 0.36
CA PHE A 231 14.42 9.35 1.50
C PHE A 231 14.59 8.01 2.21
N LYS A 232 15.81 7.69 2.64
CA LYS A 232 16.08 6.66 3.64
C LYS A 232 16.30 7.35 4.98
N LEU A 233 15.67 6.84 6.03
CA LEU A 233 15.77 7.40 7.38
C LEU A 233 15.47 6.34 8.44
N GLN A 234 15.82 6.64 9.69
CA GLN A 234 15.44 5.84 10.84
C GLN A 234 14.32 6.51 11.62
N PHE A 235 13.41 5.70 12.15
CA PHE A 235 12.35 6.15 13.07
C PHE A 235 12.38 5.31 14.34
N SER A 236 12.74 5.95 15.45
CA SER A 236 12.81 5.32 16.77
C SER A 236 12.57 6.36 17.86
N GLU A 237 11.99 5.94 18.99
CA GLU A 237 11.74 6.84 20.13
C GLU A 237 10.95 8.10 19.73
N ASN A 238 10.00 7.93 18.80
CA ASN A 238 9.14 9.01 18.29
C ASN A 238 9.93 10.17 17.64
N LYS A 239 11.07 9.87 17.01
CA LYS A 239 11.93 10.83 16.30
C LYS A 239 12.47 10.22 15.01
N PHE A 240 12.63 11.08 14.01
CA PHE A 240 13.38 10.75 12.79
C PHE A 240 14.87 11.05 12.99
N SER A 241 15.72 10.19 12.44
CA SER A 241 17.18 10.38 12.41
C SER A 241 17.76 9.81 11.11
N ASN A 242 19.03 10.11 10.83
CA ASN A 242 19.75 9.59 9.66
C ASN A 242 19.02 9.83 8.32
N ILE A 243 18.39 10.99 8.18
CA ILE A 243 17.59 11.37 7.02
C ILE A 243 18.53 11.62 5.83
N LYS A 244 18.39 10.80 4.78
CA LYS A 244 19.19 10.88 3.56
C LYS A 244 18.29 10.80 2.34
N LYS A 245 18.32 11.81 1.48
CA LYS A 245 17.69 11.76 0.16
C LYS A 245 18.46 10.74 -0.71
N VAL A 246 17.72 9.85 -1.37
CA VAL A 246 18.25 8.77 -2.23
C VAL A 246 17.67 8.81 -3.65
N SER A 247 16.98 9.90 -4.01
CA SER A 247 16.59 10.20 -5.38
C SER A 247 17.36 11.41 -5.91
N SER A 248 17.61 11.41 -7.22
CA SER A 248 18.08 12.60 -7.93
C SER A 248 16.93 13.56 -8.21
N ASP A 249 17.23 14.84 -8.47
CA ASP A 249 16.22 15.84 -8.80
C ASP A 249 15.44 15.50 -10.07
N ALA A 250 16.08 14.82 -11.04
CA ALA A 250 15.41 14.31 -12.23
C ALA A 250 14.39 13.21 -11.88
N PHE A 251 14.69 12.36 -10.91
CA PHE A 251 13.75 11.35 -10.44
C PHE A 251 12.59 11.95 -9.65
N ASP A 252 12.84 12.99 -8.85
CA ASP A 252 11.78 13.73 -8.15
C ASP A 252 10.79 14.37 -9.13
N GLN A 253 11.30 14.98 -10.20
CA GLN A 253 10.47 15.51 -11.29
C GLN A 253 9.63 14.42 -11.92
N TRP A 254 10.22 13.25 -12.19
CA TRP A 254 9.49 12.10 -12.72
C TRP A 254 8.38 11.62 -11.77
N LEU A 255 8.65 11.54 -10.45
CA LEU A 255 7.65 11.17 -9.44
C LEU A 255 6.48 12.16 -9.39
N SER A 256 6.78 13.45 -9.46
CA SER A 256 5.79 14.52 -9.46
C SER A 256 4.94 14.49 -10.75
N GLN A 257 5.59 14.37 -11.91
CA GLN A 257 4.92 14.36 -13.21
C GLN A 257 4.09 13.10 -13.42
N SER A 258 4.57 11.95 -12.95
CA SER A 258 3.83 10.69 -13.00
C SER A 258 2.70 10.64 -11.96
N GLN A 259 2.70 11.57 -10.99
CA GLN A 259 1.84 11.58 -9.81
C GLN A 259 1.90 10.26 -9.04
N LEU A 260 3.04 10.00 -8.40
CA LEU A 260 3.23 8.85 -7.51
C LEU A 260 2.01 8.64 -6.59
N TYR A 261 1.48 7.43 -6.56
CA TYR A 261 0.33 7.04 -5.74
C TYR A 261 0.64 5.88 -4.79
N GLY A 262 1.70 5.12 -5.06
CA GLY A 262 2.21 4.09 -4.15
C GLY A 262 3.52 3.52 -4.64
N ALA A 263 4.24 2.86 -3.75
CA ALA A 263 5.46 2.13 -4.03
C ALA A 263 5.51 0.85 -3.19
N GLY A 264 6.11 -0.21 -3.74
CA GLY A 264 6.34 -1.48 -3.06
C GLY A 264 7.66 -2.11 -3.49
N PHE A 265 8.23 -2.96 -2.64
CA PHE A 265 9.36 -3.80 -3.05
C PHE A 265 8.85 -5.07 -3.72
N SER A 266 9.59 -5.57 -4.71
CA SER A 266 9.45 -6.97 -5.15
C SER A 266 9.75 -7.93 -3.99
N ALA A 267 9.33 -9.19 -4.13
CA ALA A 267 9.51 -10.21 -3.08
C ALA A 267 10.99 -10.42 -2.70
N ASP A 268 11.89 -10.37 -3.69
CA ASP A 268 13.35 -10.43 -3.52
C ASP A 268 13.98 -9.09 -3.09
N ARG A 269 13.18 -8.01 -3.08
CA ARG A 269 13.59 -6.61 -2.80
C ARG A 269 14.63 -6.04 -3.77
N GLU A 270 14.89 -6.71 -4.90
CA GLU A 270 15.79 -6.20 -5.93
C GLU A 270 15.16 -5.06 -6.73
N LYS A 271 13.83 -4.97 -6.76
CA LYS A 271 13.09 -3.97 -7.54
C LYS A 271 12.14 -3.16 -6.66
N ILE A 272 11.89 -1.94 -7.10
CA ILE A 272 10.84 -1.07 -6.57
C ILE A 272 9.77 -0.93 -7.66
N ILE A 273 8.54 -1.21 -7.28
CA ILE A 273 7.35 -1.10 -8.13
C ILE A 273 6.63 0.18 -7.72
N PHE A 274 6.42 1.10 -8.65
CA PHE A 274 5.73 2.37 -8.45
C PHE A 274 4.37 2.33 -9.14
N ALA A 275 3.32 2.57 -8.37
CA ALA A 275 1.99 2.85 -8.91
C ALA A 275 1.87 4.37 -9.13
N THR A 276 1.51 4.77 -10.35
CA THR A 276 1.41 6.17 -10.75
C THR A 276 0.04 6.45 -11.37
N LEU A 277 -0.47 7.67 -11.24
CA LEU A 277 -1.79 8.01 -11.79
C LEU A 277 -1.75 8.33 -13.29
N ILE A 278 -0.57 8.65 -13.84
CA ILE A 278 -0.43 9.10 -15.24
C ILE A 278 0.31 8.08 -16.11
N ASN A 279 1.26 7.35 -15.55
CA ASN A 279 2.17 6.49 -16.32
C ASN A 279 2.01 5.00 -15.98
N GLY A 280 0.88 4.58 -15.42
CA GLY A 280 0.66 3.17 -15.05
C GLY A 280 1.62 2.68 -13.96
N VAL A 281 2.14 1.46 -14.12
CA VAL A 281 3.07 0.83 -13.17
C VAL A 281 4.49 0.88 -13.70
N ALA A 282 5.38 1.58 -13.00
CA ALA A 282 6.80 1.62 -13.33
C ALA A 282 7.60 0.68 -12.42
N ILE A 283 8.59 -0.01 -12.98
CA ILE A 283 9.46 -0.91 -12.23
C ILE A 283 10.89 -0.37 -12.33
N ALA A 284 11.55 -0.15 -11.20
CA ALA A 284 12.94 0.28 -11.15
C ALA A 284 13.82 -0.69 -10.36
N GLU A 285 15.11 -0.73 -10.65
CA GLU A 285 16.10 -1.38 -9.80
C GLU A 285 16.18 -0.70 -8.43
N ASN A 286 16.29 -1.49 -7.37
CA ASN A 286 16.48 -1.00 -6.02
C ASN A 286 17.96 -0.65 -5.80
N SER A 287 18.35 0.54 -6.27
CA SER A 287 19.72 1.04 -6.20
C SER A 287 19.96 1.94 -4.98
N ASN A 288 21.23 2.34 -4.79
CA ASN A 288 21.60 3.33 -3.77
C ASN A 288 21.21 4.77 -4.13
N LEU A 289 21.00 5.05 -5.41
CA LEU A 289 20.55 6.34 -5.94
C LEU A 289 19.54 6.07 -7.05
N LEU A 290 18.31 6.55 -6.86
CA LEU A 290 17.24 6.45 -7.84
C LEU A 290 17.35 7.58 -8.86
N GLU A 291 17.44 7.18 -10.12
CA GLU A 291 17.48 8.06 -11.29
C GLU A 291 16.46 7.56 -12.33
N PRO A 292 16.04 8.39 -13.29
CA PRO A 292 15.16 7.92 -14.36
C PRO A 292 15.70 6.68 -15.10
N ALA A 293 17.03 6.58 -15.24
CA ALA A 293 17.71 5.42 -15.82
C ALA A 293 17.58 4.13 -14.99
N SER A 294 17.16 4.21 -13.72
CA SER A 294 16.87 3.04 -12.89
C SER A 294 15.55 2.36 -13.28
N ILE A 295 14.66 3.03 -14.02
CA ILE A 295 13.38 2.47 -14.48
C ILE A 295 13.64 1.48 -15.61
N LEU A 296 13.31 0.21 -15.37
CA LEU A 296 13.47 -0.90 -16.29
C LEU A 296 12.33 -0.99 -17.30
N CYS A 297 11.10 -0.73 -16.85
CA CYS A 297 9.91 -0.78 -17.69
C CYS A 297 8.74 -0.02 -17.08
N ILE A 298 7.77 0.27 -17.94
CA ILE A 298 6.49 0.86 -17.58
C ILE A 298 5.39 -0.02 -18.22
N LEU A 299 4.47 -0.51 -17.39
CA LEU A 299 3.28 -1.24 -17.80
C LEU A 299 2.11 -0.25 -17.81
N VAL A 300 1.48 -0.10 -18.97
CA VAL A 300 0.31 0.77 -19.21
C VAL A 300 -0.89 -0.10 -19.55
#